data_AF-A0A662JBA0-F1
#
_entry.id   AF-A0A662JBA0-F1
#
_cell.length_a   1.000
_cell.length_b   1.000
_cell.length_c   1.000
_cell.angle_alpha   90.00
_cell.angle_beta   90.00
_cell.angle_gamma   90.00
#
_symmetry.space_group_name_H-M   'P 1'
#
loop_
_entity.id
_entity.type
_entity.pdbx_description
1 polymer ?
#
loop_
_entity_poly.entity_id
_entity_poly.type
_entity_poly.pdbx_seq_one_letter_code
_entity_poly.pdbx_strand_id
1 'polypeptide(L)'
;MLKGTLANVDPDFLNVLLEDVEVGEGRKVPLALVSGGYVAAVFFTGLKPLKDLDLKVLSILQRNPGLSASDVAKMINEKPSRVRSAIRRLERSGLIPPSTSGSDKREVK
;
A
#
# COMPACT_ATOMS: atom_id res chain seq x y z
N MET A 1 15.07 -13.82 15.55
CA MET A 1 15.90 -14.35 14.45
C MET A 1 15.44 -13.64 13.17
N LEU A 2 16.32 -12.93 12.47
CA LEU A 2 15.99 -12.29 11.19
C LEU A 2 16.04 -13.36 10.09
N LYS A 3 15.01 -13.42 9.25
CA LYS A 3 14.91 -14.38 8.15
C LYS A 3 14.45 -13.65 6.89
N GLY A 4 15.20 -13.80 5.82
CA GLY A 4 14.90 -13.25 4.50
C GLY A 4 15.67 -13.98 3.41
N THR A 5 15.49 -13.56 2.17
CA THR A 5 16.18 -14.11 0.99
C THR A 5 17.42 -13.28 0.71
N LEU A 6 18.56 -13.91 0.48
CA LEU A 6 19.77 -13.20 0.05
C LEU A 6 19.56 -12.66 -1.37
N ALA A 7 19.61 -11.34 -1.52
CA ALA A 7 19.47 -10.68 -2.82
C ALA A 7 20.82 -10.38 -3.45
N ASN A 8 21.77 -9.87 -2.66
CA ASN A 8 23.11 -9.54 -3.14
C ASN A 8 24.13 -9.47 -2.00
N VAL A 9 25.41 -9.57 -2.33
CA VAL A 9 26.53 -9.29 -1.44
C VAL A 9 27.43 -8.28 -2.14
N ASP A 10 27.68 -7.15 -1.48
CA ASP A 10 28.69 -6.20 -1.90
C ASP A 10 30.07 -6.80 -1.60
N PRO A 11 30.89 -7.11 -2.62
CA PRO A 11 32.17 -7.78 -2.42
C PRO A 11 33.24 -6.88 -1.81
N ASP A 12 33.11 -5.55 -1.96
CA ASP A 12 34.14 -4.60 -1.53
C ASP A 12 34.07 -4.32 -0.03
N PHE A 13 32.86 -4.34 0.53
CA PHE A 13 32.59 -4.02 1.93
C PHE A 13 31.89 -5.14 2.70
N LEU A 14 31.66 -6.30 2.07
CA LEU A 14 30.91 -7.43 2.64
C LEU A 14 29.55 -7.00 3.19
N ASN A 15 28.85 -6.10 2.49
CA ASN A 15 27.49 -5.73 2.86
C ASN A 15 26.54 -6.82 2.34
N VAL A 16 25.58 -7.23 3.16
CA VAL A 16 24.62 -8.26 2.80
C VAL A 16 23.26 -7.62 2.58
N LEU A 17 22.74 -7.73 1.36
CA LEU A 17 21.41 -7.25 1.00
C LEU A 17 20.42 -8.42 1.06
N LEU A 18 19.42 -8.28 1.91
CA LEU A 18 18.34 -9.24 2.08
C LEU A 18 17.04 -8.64 1.56
N GLU A 19 16.28 -9.46 0.84
CA GLU A 19 14.90 -9.20 0.48
C GLU A 19 13.95 -9.99 1.39
N ASP A 20 12.69 -9.56 1.44
CA ASP A 20 11.62 -10.27 2.14
C ASP A 20 11.90 -10.59 3.62
N VAL A 21 12.68 -9.76 4.31
CA VAL A 21 13.01 -9.98 5.71
C VAL A 21 11.76 -9.85 6.55
N GLU A 22 11.42 -10.91 7.28
CA GLU A 22 10.28 -10.91 8.18
C GLU A 22 10.60 -10.10 9.43
N VAL A 23 9.86 -9.01 9.61
CA VAL A 23 9.80 -8.15 10.79
C VAL A 23 8.44 -8.34 11.45
N GLY A 24 8.34 -8.00 12.74
CA GLY A 24 7.16 -8.27 13.58
C GLY A 24 5.81 -8.01 12.90
N GLU A 25 4.82 -8.86 13.24
CA GLU A 25 3.48 -8.91 12.63
C GLU A 25 3.45 -9.42 11.17
N GLY A 26 4.42 -10.25 10.76
CA GLY A 26 4.45 -10.89 9.43
C GLY A 26 4.82 -9.94 8.28
N ARG A 27 5.39 -8.78 8.60
CA ARG A 27 5.78 -7.76 7.64
C ARG A 27 7.06 -8.18 6.93
N LYS A 28 7.11 -8.08 5.60
CA LYS A 28 8.32 -8.32 4.81
C LYS A 28 8.93 -7.00 4.32
N VAL A 29 10.24 -6.86 4.46
CA VAL A 29 10.97 -5.63 4.07
C VAL A 29 12.35 -5.96 3.50
N PRO A 30 12.90 -5.12 2.62
CA PRO A 30 14.32 -5.19 2.28
C PRO A 30 15.17 -4.71 3.47
N LEU A 31 16.32 -5.34 3.68
CA LEU A 31 17.27 -5.01 4.74
C LEU A 31 18.70 -5.11 4.22
N ALA A 32 19.53 -4.12 4.56
CA ALA A 32 20.96 -4.13 4.28
C ALA A 32 21.73 -4.29 5.60
N LEU A 33 22.59 -5.31 5.69
CA LEU A 33 23.56 -5.46 6.76
C LEU A 33 24.88 -4.84 6.31
N VAL A 34 25.28 -3.76 6.95
CA VAL A 34 26.51 -3.03 6.61
C VAL A 34 27.61 -3.41 7.60
N SER A 35 28.69 -4.02 7.10
CA SER A 35 29.80 -4.45 7.95
C SER A 35 30.51 -3.25 8.59
N GLY A 36 30.67 -3.27 9.92
CA GLY A 36 31.30 -2.18 10.70
C GLY A 36 30.38 -1.02 11.10
N GLY A 37 29.13 -0.99 10.64
CA GLY A 37 28.13 0.01 11.04
C GLY A 37 27.24 -0.45 12.19
N TYR A 38 27.12 0.36 13.26
CA TYR A 38 26.02 0.20 14.22
C TYR A 38 24.74 0.76 13.60
N VAL A 39 23.78 -0.11 13.27
CA VAL A 39 22.46 0.33 12.81
C VAL A 39 21.56 0.53 14.05
N ALA A 40 21.53 1.77 14.56
CA ALA A 40 20.73 2.14 15.73
C ALA A 40 19.22 1.98 15.51
N ALA A 41 18.75 2.25 14.28
CA ALA A 41 17.36 2.07 13.87
C ALA A 41 17.26 1.99 12.35
N VAL A 42 16.47 1.03 11.85
CA VAL A 42 16.02 1.01 10.45
C VAL A 42 14.64 1.66 10.38
N PHE A 43 14.56 2.88 9.84
CA PHE A 43 13.29 3.55 9.60
C PHE A 43 12.73 3.12 8.24
N PHE A 44 11.70 2.29 8.25
CA PHE A 44 11.01 1.88 7.02
C PHE A 44 10.11 3.00 6.49
N THR A 45 10.55 3.71 5.46
CA THR A 45 9.73 4.64 4.67
C THR A 45 8.98 3.92 3.54
N GLY A 46 8.32 2.81 3.87
CA GLY A 46 7.43 2.11 2.92
C GLY A 46 6.01 2.68 2.96
N LEU A 47 5.30 2.66 1.83
CA LEU A 47 3.85 2.89 1.81
C LEU A 47 3.20 1.98 2.87
N LYS A 48 2.42 2.58 3.78
CA LYS A 48 1.67 1.82 4.80
C LYS A 48 0.89 0.71 4.08
N PRO A 49 0.94 -0.55 4.55
CA PRO A 49 0.26 -1.64 3.86
C PRO A 49 -1.20 -1.28 3.64
N LEU A 50 -1.62 -1.37 2.38
CA LEU A 50 -3.00 -1.15 1.99
C LEU A 50 -3.85 -2.20 2.71
N LYS A 51 -4.96 -1.75 3.30
CA LYS A 51 -5.93 -2.69 3.87
C LYS A 51 -6.48 -3.57 2.76
N ASP A 52 -6.90 -4.80 3.05
CA ASP A 52 -7.50 -5.71 2.06
C ASP A 52 -8.64 -5.08 1.25
N LEU A 53 -9.43 -4.22 1.91
CA LEU A 53 -10.48 -3.45 1.25
C LEU A 53 -9.90 -2.47 0.22
N ASP A 54 -8.81 -1.78 0.55
CA ASP A 54 -8.17 -0.80 -0.34
C ASP A 54 -7.58 -1.51 -1.57
N LEU A 55 -6.98 -2.69 -1.40
CA LEU A 55 -6.50 -3.54 -2.50
C LEU A 55 -7.63 -3.99 -3.43
N LYS A 56 -8.76 -4.46 -2.86
CA LYS A 56 -9.93 -4.85 -3.64
C LYS A 56 -10.51 -3.68 -4.43
N VAL A 57 -10.64 -2.51 -3.79
CA VAL A 57 -11.15 -1.29 -4.44
C VAL A 57 -10.20 -0.85 -5.55
N LEU A 58 -8.88 -0.86 -5.31
CA LEU A 58 -7.87 -0.49 -6.30
C LEU A 58 -7.94 -1.38 -7.54
N SER A 59 -7.98 -2.70 -7.36
CA SER A 59 -8.01 -3.65 -8.49
C SER A 59 -9.27 -3.50 -9.36
N ILE A 60 -10.42 -3.15 -8.77
CA ILE A 60 -11.65 -2.89 -9.52
C ILE A 60 -11.56 -1.59 -10.32
N LEU A 61 -11.07 -0.51 -9.69
CA LEU A 61 -10.94 0.80 -10.34
C LEU A 61 -9.89 0.80 -11.46
N GLN A 62 -8.83 0.00 -11.34
CA GLN A 62 -7.84 -0.17 -12.41
C GLN A 62 -8.44 -0.86 -13.64
N ARG A 63 -9.33 -1.84 -13.45
CA ARG A 63 -9.99 -2.55 -14.55
C ARG A 63 -11.13 -1.74 -15.17
N ASN A 64 -11.78 -0.89 -14.38
CA ASN A 64 -12.95 -0.12 -14.78
C ASN A 64 -12.80 1.34 -14.30
N PRO A 65 -11.96 2.15 -14.97
CA PRO A 65 -11.78 3.54 -14.60
C PRO A 65 -13.10 4.30 -14.76
N GLY A 66 -13.53 4.96 -13.68
CA GLY A 66 -14.78 5.74 -13.66
C GLY A 66 -15.97 5.10 -12.96
N LEU A 67 -15.84 3.89 -12.40
CA LEU A 67 -16.90 3.33 -11.56
C LEU A 67 -17.15 4.19 -10.31
N SER A 68 -18.43 4.38 -9.99
CA SER A 68 -18.81 5.09 -8.78
C SER A 68 -18.53 4.25 -7.53
N ALA A 69 -18.35 4.91 -6.39
CA ALA A 69 -18.17 4.21 -5.11
C ALA A 69 -19.35 3.29 -4.76
N SER A 70 -20.55 3.59 -5.24
CA SER A 70 -21.73 2.76 -5.04
C SER A 70 -21.68 1.47 -5.86
N ASP A 71 -21.18 1.54 -7.10
CA ASP A 71 -21.10 0.38 -7.98
C ASP A 71 -19.98 -0.55 -7.53
N VAL A 72 -18.82 0.02 -7.17
CA VAL A 72 -17.73 -0.76 -6.54
C VAL A 72 -18.23 -1.45 -5.28
N ALA A 73 -18.98 -0.75 -4.41
CA ALA A 73 -19.54 -1.32 -3.19
C ALA A 73 -20.45 -2.53 -3.43
N LYS A 74 -21.29 -2.49 -4.48
CA LYS A 74 -22.12 -3.64 -4.88
C LYS A 74 -21.27 -4.82 -5.33
N MET A 75 -20.21 -4.57 -6.11
CA MET A 75 -19.33 -5.63 -6.62
C MET A 75 -18.57 -6.38 -5.51
N ILE A 76 -18.19 -5.69 -4.43
CA ILE A 76 -17.45 -6.30 -3.31
C ILE A 76 -18.30 -6.58 -2.07
N ASN A 77 -19.62 -6.42 -2.18
CA ASN A 77 -20.58 -6.60 -1.10
C ASN A 77 -20.18 -5.83 0.19
N GLU A 78 -19.88 -4.55 0.04
CA GLU A 78 -19.45 -3.67 1.15
C GLU A 78 -20.29 -2.39 1.22
N LYS A 79 -20.18 -1.67 2.34
CA LYS A 79 -20.90 -0.39 2.51
C LYS A 79 -20.28 0.71 1.64
N PRO A 80 -21.06 1.51 0.89
CA PRO A 80 -20.54 2.61 0.08
C PRO A 80 -19.72 3.64 0.87
N SER A 81 -19.99 3.83 2.16
CA SER A 81 -19.20 4.70 3.04
C SER A 81 -17.77 4.18 3.26
N ARG A 82 -17.59 2.86 3.39
CA ARG A 82 -16.28 2.23 3.56
C ARG A 82 -15.46 2.31 2.27
N VAL A 83 -16.12 2.10 1.13
CA VAL A 83 -15.50 2.25 -0.20
C VAL A 83 -15.07 3.68 -0.46
N ARG A 84 -15.91 4.70 -0.19
CA ARG A 84 -15.50 6.12 -0.29
C ARG A 84 -14.28 6.43 0.58
N SER A 85 -14.23 5.86 1.78
CA SER A 85 -13.07 6.02 2.66
C SER A 85 -11.81 5.34 2.12
N ALA A 86 -11.95 4.20 1.44
CA ALA A 86 -10.86 3.52 0.75
C ALA A 86 -10.35 4.33 -0.45
N ILE A 87 -11.25 4.81 -1.30
CA ILE A 87 -10.94 5.69 -2.44
C ILE A 87 -10.15 6.92 -1.96
N ARG A 88 -10.62 7.62 -0.93
CA ARG A 88 -9.89 8.78 -0.34
C ARG A 88 -8.52 8.43 0.23
N ARG A 89 -8.30 7.18 0.68
CA ARG A 89 -6.96 6.74 1.12
C ARG A 89 -6.06 6.52 -0.10
N LEU A 90 -6.58 5.86 -1.14
CA LEU A 90 -5.87 5.58 -2.39
C LEU A 90 -5.48 6.87 -3.14
N GLU A 91 -6.37 7.88 -3.16
CA GLU A 91 -6.09 9.20 -3.73
C GLU A 91 -4.96 9.90 -2.98
N ARG A 92 -5.01 9.91 -1.63
CA ARG A 92 -3.96 10.53 -0.79
C ARG A 92 -2.62 9.83 -0.91
N SER A 93 -2.59 8.53 -1.21
CA SER A 93 -1.36 7.79 -1.48
C SER A 93 -0.89 7.88 -2.94
N GLY A 94 -1.60 8.62 -3.81
CA GLY A 94 -1.24 8.78 -5.22
C GLY A 94 -1.42 7.53 -6.08
N LEU A 95 -2.18 6.54 -5.60
CA LEU A 95 -2.40 5.27 -6.31
C LEU A 95 -3.50 5.36 -7.36
N ILE A 96 -4.40 6.34 -7.21
CA ILE A 96 -5.45 6.69 -8.17
C ILE A 96 -5.53 8.22 -8.27
N PRO A 97 -5.93 8.77 -9.43
CA PRO A 97 -6.13 10.20 -9.57
C PRO A 97 -7.27 10.69 -8.67
N PRO A 98 -7.21 11.95 -8.17
CA PRO A 98 -8.26 12.52 -7.36
C PRO A 98 -9.56 12.64 -8.17
N SER A 99 -10.66 12.19 -7.58
CA SER A 99 -11.99 12.35 -8.16
C SER A 99 -12.39 13.82 -8.23
N THR A 100 -12.26 14.43 -9.40
CA THR A 100 -12.83 15.74 -9.71
C THR A 100 -14.35 15.61 -9.90
N SER A 101 -15.10 15.44 -8.81
CA SER A 101 -16.57 15.55 -8.88
C SER A 101 -17.16 16.04 -7.57
N GLY A 102 -16.98 17.33 -7.31
CA GLY A 102 -17.97 18.12 -6.59
C GLY A 102 -19.15 18.38 -7.51
N SER A 103 -20.22 17.60 -7.37
CA SER A 103 -21.58 18.04 -7.70
C SER A 103 -22.55 17.17 -6.92
N ASP A 104 -22.74 17.56 -5.66
CA ASP A 104 -23.89 17.24 -4.83
C ASP A 104 -25.12 17.79 -5.57
N LYS A 105 -25.69 17.04 -6.52
CA LYS A 105 -27.05 17.33 -7.01
C LYS A 105 -28.00 16.91 -5.90
N ARG A 106 -28.18 17.80 -4.93
CA ARG A 106 -29.37 17.82 -4.09
C ARG A 106 -30.53 18.19 -5.01
N GLU A 107 -31.32 17.21 -5.38
CA GLU A 107 -32.69 17.46 -5.82
C GLU A 107 -33.41 18.15 -4.65
N VAL A 108 -33.62 19.46 -4.80
CA VAL A 108 -34.60 20.19 -4.00
C VAL A 108 -35.94 19.98 -4.70
N LYS A 109 -36.85 19.41 -3.93
CA LYS A 109 -38.24 19.10 -4.23
C LYS A 109 -39.04 20.35 -4.57
#